data_AF-A0A2U1UXM8-F1
#
_entry.id   AF-A0A2U1UXM8-F1
#
_cell.length_a   1.000
_cell.length_b   1.000
_cell.length_c   1.000
_cell.angle_alpha   90.00
_cell.angle_beta   90.00
_cell.angle_gamma   90.00
#
_symmetry.space_group_name_H-M   'P 1'
#
loop_
_entity.id
_entity.type
_entity.pdbx_description
1 polymer ?
#
loop_
_entity_poly.entity_id
_entity_poly.type
_entity_poly.pdbx_seq_one_letter_code
_entity_poly.pdbx_strand_id
1 'polypeptide(L)'
;MAGALCLRLFTALRLGHAAGMPHPYALAFAALLALAAPAAAQTARHYDAAGRLVGRSERQGDTVRHYDPAGRLVGRDVARDSGRGRVEVREYDPAGRLIGRREGGRR
;
A
#
# COMPACT_ATOMS: atom_id res chain seq x y z
N MET A 1 -17.66 -12.70 -16.91
CA MET A 1 -17.76 -12.33 -15.47
C MET A 1 -16.36 -11.89 -15.02
N ALA A 2 -16.03 -10.66 -14.66
CA ALA A 2 -16.77 -9.46 -14.31
C ALA A 2 -16.29 -8.29 -15.18
N GLY A 3 -17.24 -7.61 -15.84
CA GLY A 3 -17.01 -6.37 -16.55
C GLY A 3 -17.37 -5.17 -15.68
N ALA A 4 -17.00 -4.00 -16.19
CA ALA A 4 -17.63 -2.71 -15.91
C ALA A 4 -17.48 -2.14 -14.50
N LEU A 5 -16.31 -1.56 -14.20
CA LEU A 5 -16.24 -0.37 -13.34
C LEU A 5 -15.08 0.54 -13.75
N CYS A 6 -14.96 0.76 -15.06
CA CYS A 6 -13.93 1.61 -15.68
C CYS A 6 -14.44 3.03 -16.04
N LEU A 7 -15.71 3.38 -15.83
CA LEU A 7 -16.24 4.60 -16.45
C LEU A 7 -17.50 5.16 -15.78
N ARG A 8 -17.43 5.63 -14.52
CA ARG A 8 -18.52 6.45 -13.93
C ARG A 8 -18.05 7.50 -12.92
N LEU A 9 -16.99 8.25 -13.20
CA LEU A 9 -16.66 9.46 -12.45
C LEU A 9 -16.10 10.59 -13.34
N PHE A 10 -16.45 10.59 -14.64
CA PHE A 10 -16.05 11.65 -15.58
C PHE A 10 -17.20 12.58 -16.01
N THR A 11 -18.36 12.50 -15.36
CA THR A 11 -19.56 13.25 -15.79
C THR A 11 -20.23 13.96 -14.63
N ALA A 12 -19.52 14.90 -14.02
CA ALA A 12 -20.12 16.00 -13.26
C ALA A 12 -19.41 17.33 -13.52
N LEU A 13 -18.69 17.46 -14.65
CA LEU A 13 -18.11 18.71 -15.12
C LEU A 13 -19.09 19.42 -16.06
N ARG A 14 -20.29 19.74 -15.58
CA ARG A 14 -21.13 20.75 -16.23
C ARG A 14 -21.98 21.45 -15.17
N LEU A 15 -21.84 22.77 -15.17
CA LEU A 15 -22.59 23.78 -14.44
C LEU A 15 -22.21 23.98 -12.96
N GLY A 16 -21.31 24.93 -12.78
CA GLY A 16 -21.05 25.59 -11.50
C GLY A 16 -20.18 26.83 -11.69
N HIS A 17 -20.44 27.61 -12.74
CA HIS A 17 -19.83 28.92 -12.95
C HIS A 17 -20.56 29.91 -12.04
N ALA A 18 -20.12 30.01 -10.78
CA ALA A 18 -20.58 31.06 -9.87
C ALA A 18 -19.53 31.34 -8.79
N ALA A 19 -18.98 32.56 -8.88
CA ALA A 19 -18.48 33.39 -7.80
C ALA A 19 -17.29 32.87 -6.94
N GLY A 20 -16.10 33.37 -7.28
CA GLY A 20 -15.22 34.04 -6.30
C GLY A 20 -14.82 33.27 -5.03
N MET A 21 -14.28 32.07 -5.16
CA MET A 21 -13.66 31.35 -4.03
C MET A 21 -12.13 31.54 -4.10
N PRO A 22 -11.46 31.95 -3.02
CA PRO A 22 -10.02 32.19 -3.06
C PRO A 22 -9.27 30.88 -3.33
N HIS A 23 -8.19 30.98 -4.09
CA HIS A 23 -7.36 29.88 -4.57
C HIS A 23 -6.59 29.04 -3.49
N PRO A 24 -6.48 29.38 -2.17
CA PRO A 24 -5.73 28.53 -1.25
C PRO A 24 -6.50 27.27 -0.80
N TYR A 25 -7.83 27.23 -0.96
CA TYR A 25 -8.64 26.11 -0.49
C TYR A 25 -8.56 24.88 -1.41
N ALA A 26 -8.28 25.07 -2.69
CA ALA A 26 -8.12 23.96 -3.64
C ALA A 26 -6.87 23.12 -3.34
N LEU A 27 -5.76 23.78 -2.96
CA LEU A 27 -4.53 23.10 -2.53
C LEU A 27 -4.68 22.44 -1.16
N ALA A 28 -5.35 23.12 -0.22
CA ALA A 28 -5.64 22.55 1.10
C ALA A 28 -6.54 21.30 1.01
N PHE A 29 -7.55 21.32 0.13
CA PHE A 29 -8.43 20.20 -0.13
C PHE A 29 -7.70 19.03 -0.83
N ALA A 30 -6.84 19.32 -1.82
CA ALA A 30 -6.01 18.31 -2.47
C ALA A 30 -5.01 17.67 -1.49
N ALA A 31 -4.43 18.46 -0.57
CA ALA A 31 -3.55 17.95 0.49
C ALA A 31 -4.30 17.06 1.49
N LEU A 32 -5.52 17.44 1.88
CA LEU A 32 -6.39 16.62 2.75
C LEU A 32 -6.81 15.31 2.08
N LEU A 33 -7.10 15.33 0.78
CA LEU A 33 -7.40 14.12 0.00
C LEU A 33 -6.18 13.20 -0.17
N ALA A 34 -4.98 13.77 -0.30
CA ALA A 34 -3.74 13.00 -0.34
C ALA A 34 -3.39 12.37 1.02
N LEU A 35 -3.68 13.07 2.14
CA LEU A 35 -3.55 12.49 3.48
C LEU A 35 -4.59 11.40 3.77
N ALA A 36 -5.79 11.53 3.19
CA ALA A 36 -6.87 10.55 3.35
C ALA A 36 -6.82 9.42 2.31
N ALA A 37 -5.83 9.42 1.42
CA ALA A 37 -5.67 8.35 0.44
C ALA A 37 -5.45 7.03 1.22
N PRO A 38 -6.35 6.04 1.08
CA PRO A 38 -6.15 4.76 1.72
C PRO A 38 -4.82 4.20 1.21
N ALA A 39 -3.95 3.76 2.12
CA ALA A 39 -2.74 3.05 1.76
C ALA A 39 -3.17 1.80 0.97
N ALA A 40 -3.18 1.91 -0.36
CA ALA A 40 -3.62 0.83 -1.23
C ALA A 40 -2.74 -0.38 -0.92
N ALA A 41 -3.37 -1.49 -0.56
CA ALA A 41 -2.64 -2.72 -0.32
C ALA A 41 -1.97 -3.13 -1.63
N GLN A 42 -0.63 -3.12 -1.66
CA GLN A 42 0.12 -3.50 -2.86
C GLN A 42 0.38 -5.00 -2.81
N THR A 43 -0.18 -5.75 -3.75
CA THR A 43 0.03 -7.19 -3.86
C THR A 43 1.04 -7.49 -4.97
N ALA A 44 2.16 -8.11 -4.61
CA ALA A 44 3.14 -8.68 -5.54
C ALA A 44 2.94 -10.19 -5.64
N ARG A 45 3.00 -10.75 -6.85
CA ARG A 45 2.93 -12.20 -7.09
C ARG A 45 4.28 -12.67 -7.62
N HIS A 46 4.72 -13.83 -7.15
CA HIS A 46 6.01 -14.43 -7.51
C HIS A 46 5.76 -15.68 -8.33
N TYR A 47 6.45 -15.82 -9.46
CA TYR A 47 6.29 -16.94 -10.38
C TYR A 47 7.63 -17.66 -10.62
N ASP A 48 7.58 -18.97 -10.87
CA ASP A 48 8.75 -19.73 -11.32
C ASP A 48 9.05 -19.52 -12.82
N ALA A 49 10.16 -20.09 -13.30
CA ALA A 49 10.56 -20.03 -14.71
C ALA A 49 9.54 -20.70 -15.67
N ALA A 50 8.64 -21.53 -15.15
CA ALA A 50 7.55 -22.16 -15.90
C ALA A 50 6.23 -21.35 -15.83
N GLY A 51 6.23 -20.18 -15.16
CA GLY A 51 5.06 -19.32 -15.02
C GLY A 51 4.07 -19.74 -13.94
N ARG A 52 4.42 -20.68 -13.06
CA ARG A 52 3.56 -21.11 -11.95
C ARG A 52 3.74 -20.18 -10.76
N LEU A 53 2.63 -19.85 -10.09
CA LEU A 53 2.66 -19.03 -8.88
C LEU A 53 3.39 -19.78 -7.76
N VAL A 54 4.49 -19.22 -7.27
CA VAL A 54 5.27 -19.75 -6.13
C VAL A 54 5.00 -19.00 -4.83
N GLY A 55 4.30 -17.87 -4.88
CA GLY A 55 3.84 -17.17 -3.70
C GLY A 55 3.35 -15.77 -4.01
N ARG A 56 2.97 -15.04 -2.97
CA ARG A 56 2.62 -13.62 -3.06
C ARG A 56 3.03 -12.86 -1.82
N SER A 57 3.32 -11.58 -1.99
CA SER A 57 3.55 -10.65 -0.89
C SER A 57 2.48 -9.56 -0.92
N GLU A 58 1.90 -9.22 0.22
CA GLU A 58 0.92 -8.14 0.35
C GLU A 58 1.48 -7.08 1.30
N ARG A 59 1.68 -5.86 0.78
CA ARG A 59 2.08 -4.71 1.58
C ARG A 59 0.85 -3.91 1.97
N GLN A 60 0.69 -3.68 3.26
CA GLN A 60 -0.32 -2.82 3.85
C GLN A 60 0.35 -1.89 4.85
N GLY A 61 0.48 -0.61 4.50
CA GLY A 61 1.28 0.36 5.26
C GLY A 61 2.72 -0.14 5.41
N ASP A 62 3.22 -0.15 6.65
CA ASP A 62 4.57 -0.60 6.99
C ASP A 62 4.72 -2.12 7.15
N THR A 63 3.64 -2.88 6.92
CA THR A 63 3.64 -4.34 7.08
C THR A 63 3.60 -5.02 5.72
N VAL A 64 4.45 -6.04 5.52
CA VAL A 64 4.44 -6.93 4.35
C VAL A 64 4.16 -8.35 4.81
N ARG A 65 3.12 -8.98 4.27
CA ARG A 65 2.76 -10.38 4.57
C ARG A 65 3.15 -11.26 3.40
N HIS A 66 3.77 -12.40 3.67
CA HIS A 66 4.19 -13.36 2.64
C HIS A 66 3.31 -14.60 2.70
N TYR A 67 2.86 -15.06 1.54
CA TYR A 67 1.99 -16.22 1.41
C TYR A 67 2.56 -17.22 0.42
N ASP A 68 2.33 -18.50 0.71
CA ASP A 68 2.61 -19.60 -0.22
C ASP A 68 1.57 -19.68 -1.36
N PRO A 69 1.75 -20.55 -2.36
CA PRO A 69 0.78 -20.74 -3.45
C PRO A 69 -0.60 -21.19 -2.98
N ALA A 70 -0.67 -21.87 -1.83
CA ALA A 70 -1.91 -22.31 -1.21
C ALA A 70 -2.62 -21.18 -0.41
N GLY A 71 -2.01 -19.99 -0.33
CA GLY A 71 -2.56 -18.83 0.38
C GLY A 71 -2.31 -18.85 1.89
N ARG A 72 -1.45 -19.73 2.40
CA ARG A 72 -1.07 -19.75 3.83
C ARG A 72 0.01 -18.71 4.09
N LEU A 73 -0.10 -18.01 5.22
CA LEU A 73 0.91 -17.06 5.66
C LEU A 73 2.20 -17.82 5.99
N VAL A 74 3.30 -17.47 5.34
CA VAL A 74 4.63 -18.05 5.57
C VAL A 74 5.58 -17.10 6.31
N GLY A 75 5.23 -15.82 6.40
CA GLY A 75 5.96 -14.86 7.21
C GLY A 75 5.41 -13.45 7.07
N ARG A 76 5.97 -12.53 7.87
CA ARG A 76 5.59 -11.13 7.82
C ARG A 76 6.76 -10.22 8.20
N ASP A 77 6.96 -9.17 7.43
CA ASP A 77 7.91 -8.12 7.71
C ASP A 77 7.18 -6.87 8.21
N VAL A 78 7.75 -6.20 9.22
CA VAL A 78 7.22 -4.94 9.75
C VAL A 78 8.34 -3.91 9.76
N ALA A 79 8.18 -2.85 8.98
CA ALA A 79 9.02 -1.66 9.07
C ALA A 79 8.54 -0.77 10.21
N ARG A 80 9.47 -0.22 10.98
CA ARG A 80 9.20 0.79 12.01
C ARG A 80 10.18 1.92 11.85
N ASP A 81 9.68 3.13 11.69
CA ASP A 81 10.50 4.32 11.81
C ASP A 81 10.82 4.54 13.29
N SER A 82 12.12 4.65 13.61
CA SER A 82 12.59 4.84 14.98
C SER A 82 12.58 6.31 15.43
N GLY A 83 12.01 7.22 14.63
CA GLY A 83 11.99 8.66 14.87
C GLY A 83 13.33 9.36 14.67
N ARG A 84 14.40 8.63 14.34
CA ARG A 84 15.77 9.12 14.14
C ARG A 84 16.27 8.94 12.71
N GLY A 85 15.37 8.80 11.74
CA GLY A 85 15.71 8.48 10.34
C GLY A 85 16.25 7.05 10.15
N ARG A 86 16.09 6.20 11.17
CA ARG A 86 16.43 4.77 11.13
C ARG A 86 15.14 3.97 10.98
N VAL A 87 15.10 3.12 9.97
CA VAL A 87 14.01 2.17 9.76
C VAL A 87 14.47 0.80 10.26
N GLU A 88 13.72 0.22 11.18
CA GLU A 88 13.92 -1.15 11.64
C GLU A 88 12.92 -2.06 10.93
N VAL A 89 13.41 -3.10 10.26
CA VAL A 89 12.58 -4.16 9.66
C VAL A 89 12.67 -5.40 10.54
N ARG A 90 11.51 -5.88 11.01
CA ARG A 90 11.40 -7.11 11.81
C ARG A 90 10.68 -8.18 11.02
N GLU A 91 11.28 -9.37 10.96
CA GLU A 91 10.76 -10.53 10.24
C GLU A 91 10.16 -11.52 11.23
N TYR A 92 8.94 -11.96 10.96
CA TYR A 92 8.18 -12.87 11.80
C TYR A 92 7.82 -14.15 11.05
N ASP A 93 7.86 -15.27 11.76
CA ASP A 93 7.32 -16.54 11.27
C ASP A 93 5.77 -16.55 11.31
N PRO A 94 5.11 -17.59 10.74
CA PRO A 94 3.66 -17.73 10.76
C PRO A 94 3.05 -17.84 12.17
N ALA A 95 3.83 -18.31 13.16
CA ALA A 95 3.41 -18.37 14.56
C ALA A 95 3.57 -17.01 15.28
N GLY A 96 4.04 -15.97 14.57
CA GLY A 96 4.26 -14.64 15.11
C GLY A 96 5.55 -14.49 15.92
N ARG A 97 6.46 -15.47 15.87
CA ARG A 97 7.77 -15.36 16.52
C ARG A 97 8.72 -14.56 15.66
N LEU A 98 9.50 -13.70 16.30
CA LEU A 98 10.55 -12.92 15.63
C LEU A 98 11.66 -13.88 15.19
N ILE A 99 11.94 -13.92 13.89
CA ILE A 99 13.01 -14.74 13.30
C ILE A 99 14.14 -13.91 12.72
N GLY A 100 13.92 -12.61 12.53
CA GLY A 100 14.93 -11.71 11.98
C GLY A 100 14.68 -10.26 12.36
N ARG A 101 15.78 -9.50 12.43
CA ARG A 101 15.76 -8.05 12.57
C ARG A 101 16.84 -7.47 11.66
N ARG A 102 16.49 -6.47 10.86
CA ARG A 102 17.41 -5.70 10.02
C ARG A 102 17.22 -4.23 10.29
N GLU A 103 18.31 -3.49 10.44
CA GLU A 103 18.26 -2.04 10.53
C GLU A 103 18.64 -1.44 9.19
N GLY A 104 17.69 -0.74 8.56
CA GLY A 104 17.90 0.07 7.37
C GLY A 104 18.12 1.53 7.76
N GLY A 105 19.34 2.04 7.54
CA GLY A 105 19.58 3.48 7.56
C GLY A 105 19.30 4.08 6.19
N ARG A 106 18.44 5.11 6.10
CA ARG A 106 18.51 6.02 4.96
C ARG A 106 19.82 6.80 5.11
N ARG A 107 20.80 6.52 4.25
CA ARG A 107 21.97 7.39 4.08
C ARG A 107 21.54 8.70 3.42
#